data_AF-A0A2H6MX99-F1
#
_entry.id   AF-A0A2H6MX99-F1
#
_cell.length_a   1.000
_cell.length_b   1.000
_cell.length_c   1.000
_cell.angle_alpha   90.00
_cell.angle_beta   90.00
_cell.angle_gamma   90.00
#
_symmetry.space_group_name_H-M   'P 1'
#
loop_
_entity.id
_entity.type
_entity.pdbx_description
1 polymer ?
#
loop_
_entity_poly.entity_id
_entity_poly.type
_entity_poly.pdbx_seq_one_letter_code
_entity_poly.pdbx_strand_id
1 'polypeptide(L)'
;RNDMANMYTLLHAVPSGLPHMIQELQNHIHDEGLRATSNLSQENMPTQFVESVLEVHSKFVQLINTVLNGDQRFMSALDKALTSVVNYREPKSICKAPELLAKYCDNLLKKSAKGMTENEVEDKLTSFITVFKYIDDKDVFQKFYARMLAKRLIHGLSMSMDSEEAMINKLKQACGYEFTSKLHRMYTDMSVSADLNNKFNNFIKNQDTVVDLGISFQIYVLQAGAWPLTQAPSSTFAIPQELEKSVQMFELFYSQHFSGRKLTWLHYLCTGEVKMNYLSKPYVAMVTTYQMAVLLAFNNSEIVSYKELQDSTQMNEKELTKTIKSLLDVKMINHDSDKEDIEAESTFSLNMNFSSKRTKFKITTSMQKDTPQEMEQTRSAVDEDRKMYLQAAIVRIMKARKLLRHNALIQEVISQSRARFNPSISMIKKCIEVLIDKQYIERSQASADEYSYVA
;
A
#
# COMPACT_ATOMS: atom_id res chain seq x y z
N ARG A 1 -0.13 -30.85 31.33
CA ARG A 1 1.33 -30.55 31.20
C ARG A 1 2.16 -31.78 31.56
N ASN A 2 1.99 -32.34 32.76
CA ASN A 2 2.75 -33.53 33.21
C ASN A 2 2.58 -34.74 32.29
N ASP A 3 1.36 -35.03 31.83
CA ASP A 3 1.12 -36.16 30.92
C ASP A 3 1.84 -36.01 29.59
N MET A 4 1.94 -34.78 29.09
CA MET A 4 2.62 -34.50 27.82
C MET A 4 4.15 -34.50 27.97
N ALA A 5 4.68 -34.11 29.13
CA ALA A 5 6.10 -34.26 29.43
C ALA A 5 6.49 -35.75 29.52
N ASN A 6 5.66 -36.56 30.18
CA ASN A 6 5.84 -38.01 30.26
C ASN A 6 5.73 -38.66 28.87
N MET A 7 4.72 -38.29 28.09
CA MET A 7 4.54 -38.75 26.72
C MET A 7 5.74 -38.38 25.84
N TYR A 8 6.24 -37.15 25.93
CA TYR A 8 7.45 -36.73 25.21
C TYR A 8 8.65 -37.59 25.58
N THR A 9 8.87 -37.82 26.88
CA THR A 9 10.02 -38.61 27.38
C THR A 9 9.95 -40.06 26.90
N LEU A 10 8.76 -40.67 26.96
CA LEU A 10 8.53 -42.06 26.54
C LEU A 10 8.61 -42.23 25.03
N LEU A 11 7.98 -41.34 24.26
CA LEU A 11 7.97 -41.42 22.80
C LEU A 11 9.31 -40.99 22.18
N HIS A 12 10.13 -40.21 22.89
CA HIS A 12 11.49 -39.89 22.47
C HIS A 12 12.40 -41.13 22.43
N ALA A 13 12.14 -42.12 23.30
CA ALA A 13 12.89 -43.38 23.30
C ALA A 13 12.50 -44.34 22.15
N VAL A 14 11.37 -44.09 21.48
CA VAL A 14 10.82 -44.97 20.42
C VAL A 14 11.04 -44.33 19.04
N PRO A 15 11.71 -45.01 18.09
CA PRO A 15 12.01 -44.45 16.77
C PRO A 15 10.80 -43.92 15.98
N SER A 16 9.62 -44.53 16.17
CA SER A 16 8.36 -44.15 15.53
C SER A 16 7.45 -43.29 16.41
N GLY A 17 7.78 -43.06 17.68
CA GLY A 17 6.91 -42.34 18.63
C GLY A 17 6.84 -40.84 18.36
N LEU A 18 8.01 -40.20 18.20
CA LEU A 18 8.10 -38.76 17.95
C LEU A 18 7.39 -38.31 16.66
N PRO A 19 7.54 -38.98 15.50
CA PRO A 19 6.80 -38.60 14.30
C PRO A 19 5.27 -38.52 14.49
N HIS A 20 4.68 -39.47 15.23
CA HIS A 20 3.24 -39.46 15.52
C HIS A 20 2.86 -38.27 16.39
N MET A 21 3.62 -38.02 17.47
CA MET A 21 3.38 -36.88 18.36
C MET A 21 3.51 -35.54 17.62
N ILE A 22 4.47 -35.43 16.70
CA ILE A 22 4.67 -34.24 15.86
C ILE A 22 3.45 -34.03 14.94
N GLN A 23 2.97 -35.10 14.30
CA GLN A 23 1.81 -35.03 13.40
C GLN A 23 0.54 -34.61 14.15
N GLU A 24 0.28 -35.21 15.32
CA GLU A 24 -0.87 -34.85 16.15
C GLU A 24 -0.79 -33.41 16.67
N LEU A 25 0.41 -32.96 17.09
CA LEU A 25 0.59 -31.57 17.49
C LEU A 25 0.36 -30.63 16.31
N GLN A 26 0.89 -30.95 15.11
CA GLN A 26 0.69 -30.15 13.92
C GLN A 26 -0.81 -30.02 13.56
N ASN A 27 -1.55 -31.13 13.61
CA ASN A 27 -2.99 -31.14 13.37
C ASN A 27 -3.74 -30.29 14.40
N HIS A 28 -3.40 -30.44 15.69
CA HIS A 28 -4.04 -29.67 16.75
C HIS A 28 -3.77 -28.16 16.62
N ILE A 29 -2.52 -27.77 16.32
CA ILE A 29 -2.16 -26.36 16.07
C ILE A 29 -2.94 -25.81 14.89
N HIS A 30 -3.06 -26.59 13.81
CA HIS A 30 -3.79 -26.19 12.62
C HIS A 30 -5.28 -25.94 12.91
N ASP A 31 -5.94 -26.86 13.61
CA ASP A 31 -7.36 -26.76 13.94
C ASP A 31 -7.64 -25.61 14.92
N GLU A 32 -6.79 -25.45 15.93
CA GLU A 32 -6.87 -24.34 16.89
C GLU A 32 -6.66 -22.99 16.17
N GLY A 33 -5.67 -22.92 15.28
CA GLY A 33 -5.37 -21.73 14.50
C GLY A 33 -6.52 -21.33 13.56
N LEU A 34 -7.15 -22.31 12.88
CA LEU A 34 -8.33 -22.04 12.06
C LEU A 34 -9.51 -21.55 12.90
N ARG A 35 -9.78 -22.16 14.05
CA ARG A 35 -10.86 -21.71 14.96
C ARG A 35 -10.65 -20.28 15.42
N ALA A 36 -9.41 -19.92 15.78
CA ALA A 36 -9.06 -18.58 16.23
C ALA A 36 -9.19 -17.52 15.11
N THR A 37 -8.94 -17.90 13.85
CA THR A 37 -8.92 -16.96 12.71
C THR A 37 -10.20 -16.93 11.87
N SER A 38 -11.16 -17.84 12.10
CA SER A 38 -12.39 -17.94 11.31
C SER A 38 -13.53 -17.01 11.80
N ASN A 39 -13.58 -16.69 13.09
CA ASN A 39 -14.69 -15.96 13.72
C ASN A 39 -14.38 -14.48 13.99
N LEU A 40 -13.73 -13.81 13.04
CA LEU A 40 -13.28 -12.41 13.22
C LEU A 40 -14.42 -11.42 12.90
N SER A 41 -14.56 -10.38 13.73
CA SER A 41 -15.53 -9.32 13.48
C SER A 41 -15.07 -8.40 12.35
N GLN A 42 -16.01 -7.88 11.56
CA GLN A 42 -15.68 -7.07 10.39
C GLN A 42 -15.02 -5.73 10.73
N GLU A 43 -15.33 -5.13 11.87
CA GLU A 43 -14.84 -3.78 12.23
C GLU A 43 -13.35 -3.74 12.59
N ASN A 44 -12.79 -4.80 13.18
CA ASN A 44 -11.40 -4.86 13.64
C ASN A 44 -10.63 -6.07 13.08
N MET A 45 -11.09 -6.60 11.95
CA MET A 45 -10.55 -7.82 11.35
C MET A 45 -9.02 -7.85 11.21
N PRO A 46 -8.31 -6.77 10.78
CA PRO A 46 -6.84 -6.81 10.67
C PRO A 46 -6.15 -7.02 12.01
N THR A 47 -6.59 -6.33 13.06
CA THR A 47 -6.01 -6.42 14.40
C THR A 47 -6.29 -7.78 15.01
N GLN A 48 -7.55 -8.21 14.98
CA GLN A 48 -7.93 -9.51 15.54
C GLN A 48 -7.22 -10.65 14.82
N PHE A 49 -7.10 -10.59 13.49
CA PHE A 49 -6.37 -11.61 12.73
C PHE A 49 -4.92 -11.75 13.22
N VAL A 50 -4.18 -10.64 13.29
CA VAL A 50 -2.77 -10.68 13.68
C VAL A 50 -2.61 -11.08 15.15
N GLU A 51 -3.43 -10.53 16.04
CA GLU A 51 -3.37 -10.85 17.47
C GLU A 51 -3.75 -12.32 17.74
N SER A 52 -4.77 -12.88 17.07
CA SER A 52 -5.13 -14.30 17.19
C SER A 52 -4.02 -15.23 16.68
N VAL A 53 -3.36 -14.89 15.56
CA VAL A 53 -2.21 -15.68 15.08
C VAL A 53 -1.04 -15.61 16.08
N LEU A 54 -0.77 -14.43 16.64
CA LEU A 54 0.28 -14.23 17.65
C LEU A 54 -0.01 -14.94 18.96
N GLU A 55 -1.27 -14.98 19.38
CA GLU A 55 -1.73 -15.71 20.57
C GLU A 55 -1.48 -17.21 20.41
N VAL A 56 -1.94 -17.78 19.30
CA VAL A 56 -1.73 -19.21 18.97
C VAL A 56 -0.24 -19.52 18.89
N HIS A 57 0.54 -18.70 18.18
CA HIS A 57 1.99 -18.83 18.12
C HIS A 57 2.63 -18.83 19.52
N SER A 58 2.32 -17.83 20.34
CA SER A 58 2.93 -17.68 21.67
C SER A 58 2.55 -18.82 22.61
N LYS A 59 1.28 -19.27 22.59
CA LYS A 59 0.78 -20.43 23.35
C LYS A 59 1.60 -21.68 23.03
N PHE A 60 1.80 -21.98 21.75
CA PHE A 60 2.50 -23.19 21.33
C PHE A 60 4.02 -23.09 21.44
N VAL A 61 4.63 -21.92 21.24
CA VAL A 61 6.06 -21.72 21.54
C VAL A 61 6.34 -21.93 23.02
N GLN A 62 5.52 -21.36 23.92
CA GLN A 62 5.66 -21.60 25.36
C GLN A 62 5.49 -23.08 25.71
N LEU A 63 4.52 -23.75 25.08
CA LEU A 63 4.29 -25.19 25.28
C LEU A 63 5.51 -26.03 24.87
N ILE A 64 6.08 -25.75 23.69
CA ILE A 64 7.24 -26.46 23.16
C ILE A 64 8.47 -26.22 24.03
N ASN A 65 8.71 -24.97 24.45
CA ASN A 65 9.86 -24.64 25.29
C ASN A 65 9.77 -25.23 26.69
N THR A 66 8.58 -25.27 27.28
CA THR A 66 8.40 -25.73 28.68
C THR A 66 8.23 -27.24 28.81
N VAL A 67 7.56 -27.88 27.86
CA VAL A 67 7.18 -29.31 27.96
C VAL A 67 7.98 -30.19 27.00
N LEU A 68 8.38 -29.66 25.83
CA LEU A 68 9.07 -30.40 24.78
C LEU A 68 10.54 -30.00 24.64
N ASN A 69 11.10 -29.34 25.67
CA ASN A 69 12.50 -28.91 25.77
C ASN A 69 13.02 -28.11 24.56
N GLY A 70 12.15 -27.37 23.85
CA GLY A 70 12.56 -26.58 22.68
C GLY A 70 12.99 -27.41 21.46
N ASP A 71 12.50 -28.65 21.33
CA ASP A 71 12.83 -29.53 20.21
C ASP A 71 12.43 -28.90 18.86
N GLN A 72 13.43 -28.74 17.99
CA GLN A 72 13.32 -28.07 16.69
C GLN A 72 12.34 -28.75 15.73
N ARG A 73 12.09 -30.05 15.90
CA ARG A 73 11.11 -30.79 15.09
C ARG A 73 9.69 -30.32 15.38
N PHE A 74 9.37 -30.05 16.64
CA PHE A 74 8.08 -29.50 17.04
C PHE A 74 7.96 -28.02 16.68
N MET A 75 9.04 -27.24 16.75
CA MET A 75 9.06 -25.86 16.24
C MET A 75 8.78 -25.83 14.73
N SER A 76 9.40 -26.73 13.95
CA SER A 76 9.15 -26.84 12.51
C SER A 76 7.71 -27.25 12.20
N ALA A 77 7.11 -28.11 13.04
CA ALA A 77 5.71 -28.50 12.91
C ALA A 77 4.76 -27.35 13.24
N LEU A 78 5.06 -26.55 14.27
CA LEU A 78 4.36 -25.31 14.58
C LEU A 78 4.42 -24.33 13.39
N ASP A 79 5.61 -24.08 12.85
CA ASP A 79 5.80 -23.17 11.72
C ASP A 79 5.02 -23.65 10.49
N LYS A 80 5.04 -24.95 10.20
CA LYS A 80 4.27 -25.56 9.10
C LYS A 80 2.76 -25.44 9.31
N ALA A 81 2.27 -25.69 10.52
CA ALA A 81 0.85 -25.56 10.85
C ALA A 81 0.39 -24.10 10.73
N LEU A 82 1.14 -23.14 11.31
CA LEU A 82 0.80 -21.72 11.23
C LEU A 82 0.91 -21.16 9.82
N THR A 83 1.89 -21.60 9.03
CA THR A 83 1.96 -21.24 7.60
C THR A 83 0.72 -21.74 6.86
N SER A 84 0.23 -22.95 7.16
CA SER A 84 -1.01 -23.47 6.57
C SER A 84 -2.23 -22.67 7.02
N VAL A 85 -2.32 -22.27 8.29
CA VAL A 85 -3.43 -21.47 8.84
C VAL A 85 -3.44 -20.06 8.25
N VAL A 86 -2.30 -19.37 8.22
CA VAL A 86 -2.17 -17.99 7.73
C VAL A 86 -2.49 -17.90 6.25
N ASN A 87 -2.07 -18.88 5.46
CA ASN A 87 -2.33 -18.93 4.02
C ASN A 87 -3.61 -19.71 3.68
N TYR A 88 -4.41 -20.08 4.69
CA TYR A 88 -5.67 -20.79 4.46
C TYR A 88 -6.62 -19.92 3.64
N ARG A 89 -7.28 -20.56 2.67
CA ARG A 89 -8.26 -19.94 1.79
C ARG A 89 -9.45 -20.87 1.63
N GLU A 90 -10.63 -20.33 1.84
CA GLU A 90 -11.86 -21.01 1.44
C GLU A 90 -11.86 -21.26 -0.08
N PRO A 91 -12.48 -22.35 -0.57
CA PRO A 91 -12.56 -22.63 -2.00
C PRO A 91 -13.14 -21.43 -2.76
N LYS A 92 -12.45 -21.00 -3.82
CA LYS A 92 -12.76 -19.80 -4.63
C LYS A 92 -12.53 -18.43 -3.95
N SER A 93 -12.07 -18.41 -2.70
CA SER A 93 -11.70 -17.17 -2.01
C SER A 93 -10.22 -16.85 -2.18
N ILE A 94 -9.90 -15.56 -2.20
CA ILE A 94 -8.53 -15.07 -2.29
C ILE A 94 -7.94 -15.01 -0.89
N CYS A 95 -6.65 -15.34 -0.74
CA CYS A 95 -5.97 -15.17 0.54
C CYS A 95 -5.96 -13.68 0.93
N LYS A 96 -6.58 -13.37 2.07
CA LYS A 96 -6.66 -12.00 2.61
C LYS A 96 -5.55 -11.69 3.61
N ALA A 97 -4.83 -12.69 4.10
CA ALA A 97 -3.82 -12.51 5.14
C ALA A 97 -2.74 -11.45 4.78
N PRO A 98 -2.16 -11.41 3.56
CA PRO A 98 -1.19 -10.37 3.20
C PRO A 98 -1.77 -8.95 3.28
N GLU A 99 -3.03 -8.79 2.91
CA GLU A 99 -3.72 -7.51 2.92
C GLU A 99 -4.09 -7.09 4.35
N LEU A 100 -4.63 -8.01 5.15
CA LEU A 100 -4.94 -7.77 6.57
C LEU A 100 -3.68 -7.38 7.33
N LEU A 101 -2.57 -8.09 7.07
CA LEU A 101 -1.30 -7.78 7.70
C LEU A 101 -0.79 -6.38 7.30
N ALA A 102 -0.89 -5.99 6.02
CA ALA A 102 -0.55 -4.64 5.58
C ALA A 102 -1.42 -3.57 6.27
N LYS A 103 -2.74 -3.79 6.37
CA LYS A 103 -3.67 -2.89 7.07
C LYS A 103 -3.37 -2.76 8.56
N TYR A 104 -2.99 -3.86 9.21
CA TYR A 104 -2.61 -3.85 10.61
C TYR A 104 -1.37 -2.97 10.85
N CYS A 105 -0.32 -3.15 10.03
CA CYS A 105 0.88 -2.32 10.12
C CYS A 105 0.59 -0.84 9.80
N ASP A 106 -0.25 -0.58 8.79
CA ASP A 106 -0.70 0.76 8.45
C ASP A 106 -1.46 1.45 9.60
N ASN A 107 -2.27 0.71 10.35
CA ASN A 107 -2.95 1.24 11.53
C ASN A 107 -1.98 1.55 12.68
N LEU A 108 -0.99 0.70 12.93
CA LEU A 108 0.04 0.92 13.96
C LEU A 108 0.89 2.16 13.68
N LEU A 109 1.23 2.41 12.41
CA LEU A 109 2.12 3.50 12.01
C LEU A 109 1.42 4.83 11.75
N LYS A 110 0.10 4.93 11.95
CA LYS A 110 -0.66 6.19 11.81
C LYS A 110 -0.66 7.01 13.09
N LYS A 111 -0.62 8.35 12.96
CA LYS A 111 -0.82 9.32 14.07
C LYS A 111 -2.13 9.12 14.84
N SER A 112 -3.14 8.52 14.20
CA SER A 112 -4.44 8.23 14.82
C SER A 112 -4.47 6.97 15.68
N ALA A 113 -3.38 6.21 15.79
CA ALA A 113 -3.21 5.13 16.75
C ALA A 113 -3.11 5.73 18.17
N LYS A 114 -4.22 6.22 18.69
CA LYS A 114 -4.27 6.87 20.00
C LYS A 114 -4.06 5.82 21.09
N GLY A 115 -3.12 6.11 21.99
CA GLY A 115 -2.97 5.40 23.26
C GLY A 115 -1.79 4.44 23.34
N MET A 116 -1.02 4.25 22.26
CA MET A 116 0.19 3.41 22.28
C MET A 116 1.45 4.26 22.41
N THR A 117 2.42 3.76 23.18
CA THR A 117 3.77 4.34 23.24
C THR A 117 4.62 3.87 22.07
N GLU A 118 5.68 4.60 21.71
CA GLU A 118 6.59 4.20 20.63
C GLU A 118 7.19 2.81 20.86
N ASN A 119 7.54 2.48 22.12
CA ASN A 119 8.05 1.16 22.50
C ASN A 119 7.01 0.06 22.27
N GLU A 120 5.75 0.29 22.65
CA GLU A 120 4.68 -0.69 22.43
C GLU A 120 4.43 -0.93 20.94
N VAL A 121 4.48 0.13 20.13
CA VAL A 121 4.39 0.02 18.67
C VAL A 121 5.57 -0.81 18.14
N GLU A 122 6.79 -0.55 18.60
CA GLU A 122 7.96 -1.32 18.18
C GLU A 122 7.87 -2.82 18.54
N ASP A 123 7.37 -3.15 19.73
CA ASP A 123 7.16 -4.54 20.15
C ASP A 123 6.10 -5.23 19.26
N LYS A 124 5.01 -4.53 18.93
CA LYS A 124 4.00 -5.04 18.00
C LYS A 124 4.56 -5.18 16.57
N LEU A 125 5.41 -4.26 16.11
CA LEU A 125 6.08 -4.36 14.80
C LEU A 125 7.12 -5.50 14.76
N THR A 126 7.73 -5.83 15.89
CA THR A 126 8.64 -6.99 15.99
C THR A 126 7.86 -8.29 15.94
N SER A 127 6.75 -8.38 16.68
CA SER A 127 5.83 -9.52 16.64
C SER A 127 5.20 -9.70 15.26
N PHE A 128 4.87 -8.60 14.58
CA PHE A 128 4.39 -8.60 13.20
C PHE A 128 5.32 -9.38 12.25
N ILE A 129 6.64 -9.27 12.40
CA ILE A 129 7.59 -9.96 11.52
C ILE A 129 7.48 -11.48 11.67
N THR A 130 7.09 -11.98 12.84
CA THR A 130 6.80 -13.41 13.05
C THR A 130 5.64 -13.87 12.17
N VAL A 131 4.52 -13.14 12.18
CA VAL A 131 3.37 -13.47 11.31
C VAL A 131 3.72 -13.29 9.83
N PHE A 132 4.52 -12.27 9.50
CA PHE A 132 4.98 -12.03 8.13
C PHE A 132 5.81 -13.17 7.55
N LYS A 133 6.60 -13.87 8.37
CA LYS A 133 7.36 -15.06 7.93
C LYS A 133 6.44 -16.18 7.45
N TYR A 134 5.26 -16.32 8.03
CA TYR A 134 4.26 -17.32 7.66
C TYR A 134 3.48 -16.98 6.39
N ILE A 135 3.68 -15.80 5.79
CA ILE A 135 2.99 -15.43 4.54
C ILE A 135 3.73 -15.94 3.32
N ASP A 136 3.00 -16.62 2.43
CA ASP A 136 3.51 -17.06 1.13
C ASP A 136 3.54 -15.91 0.11
N ASP A 137 2.41 -15.21 -0.04
CA ASP A 137 2.20 -14.14 -1.02
C ASP A 137 2.75 -12.77 -0.55
N LYS A 138 4.08 -12.70 -0.34
CA LYS A 138 4.75 -11.50 0.18
C LYS A 138 4.72 -10.33 -0.80
N ASP A 139 4.63 -10.59 -2.09
CA ASP A 139 4.47 -9.58 -3.14
C ASP A 139 3.11 -8.85 -3.07
N VAL A 140 2.03 -9.55 -2.72
CA VAL A 140 0.72 -8.95 -2.45
C VAL A 140 0.84 -8.00 -1.26
N PHE A 141 1.45 -8.46 -0.16
CA PHE A 141 1.74 -7.58 0.99
C PHE A 141 2.56 -6.36 0.56
N GLN A 142 3.63 -6.56 -0.21
CA GLN A 142 4.53 -5.48 -0.66
C GLN A 142 3.76 -4.38 -1.38
N LYS A 143 2.84 -4.74 -2.29
CA LYS A 143 2.06 -3.78 -3.08
C LYS A 143 1.06 -3.01 -2.21
N PHE A 144 0.31 -3.70 -1.36
CA PHE A 144 -0.62 -3.04 -0.43
C PHE A 144 0.13 -2.14 0.55
N TYR A 145 1.23 -2.64 1.14
CA TYR A 145 2.05 -1.88 2.08
C TYR A 145 2.68 -0.65 1.42
N ALA A 146 3.26 -0.78 0.22
CA ALA A 146 3.84 0.35 -0.51
C ALA A 146 2.79 1.44 -0.77
N ARG A 147 1.57 1.05 -1.14
CA ARG A 147 0.46 1.98 -1.40
C ARG A 147 0.03 2.72 -0.13
N MET A 148 -0.10 1.99 0.97
CA MET A 148 -0.44 2.55 2.28
C MET A 148 0.67 3.48 2.79
N LEU A 149 1.93 3.07 2.67
CA LEU A 149 3.09 3.90 2.98
C LEU A 149 3.08 5.18 2.14
N ALA A 150 2.81 5.10 0.83
CA ALA A 150 2.72 6.29 -0.02
C ALA A 150 1.66 7.28 0.49
N LYS A 151 0.46 6.78 0.83
CA LYS A 151 -0.60 7.60 1.42
C LYS A 151 -0.18 8.23 2.75
N ARG A 152 0.51 7.47 3.62
CA ARG A 152 0.97 7.98 4.92
C ARG A 152 2.02 9.07 4.77
N LEU A 153 3.00 8.87 3.89
CA LEU A 153 4.06 9.84 3.62
C LEU A 153 3.51 11.14 3.00
N ILE A 154 2.71 11.03 1.92
CA ILE A 154 2.19 12.19 1.20
C ILE A 154 1.22 13.02 2.06
N HIS A 155 0.37 12.36 2.84
CA HIS A 155 -0.64 13.04 3.66
C HIS A 155 -0.19 13.31 5.10
N GLY A 156 1.09 13.07 5.42
CA GLY A 156 1.67 13.31 6.74
C GLY A 156 0.96 12.56 7.86
N LEU A 157 0.46 11.34 7.58
CA LEU A 157 -0.27 10.50 8.53
C LEU A 157 0.65 9.60 9.37
N SER A 158 1.93 9.47 9.01
CA SER A 158 2.91 8.67 9.74
C SER A 158 3.12 9.20 11.17
N MET A 159 3.09 8.31 12.15
CA MET A 159 3.32 8.65 13.57
C MET A 159 4.73 9.23 13.77
N SER A 160 5.74 8.52 13.29
CA SER A 160 7.15 8.91 13.33
C SER A 160 7.86 8.42 12.07
N MET A 161 8.73 9.26 11.50
CA MET A 161 9.54 8.89 10.34
C MET A 161 10.60 7.84 10.69
N ASP A 162 11.10 7.86 11.93
CA ASP A 162 12.10 6.90 12.42
C ASP A 162 11.48 5.51 12.56
N SER A 163 10.22 5.43 13.03
CA SER A 163 9.49 4.15 13.09
C SER A 163 9.21 3.58 11.70
N GLU A 164 8.93 4.42 10.70
CA GLU A 164 8.75 3.98 9.31
C GLU A 164 10.06 3.43 8.73
N GLU A 165 11.20 4.09 8.99
CA GLU A 165 12.52 3.59 8.59
C GLU A 165 12.87 2.27 9.28
N ALA A 166 12.65 2.17 10.60
CA ALA A 166 12.87 0.96 11.37
C ALA A 166 12.05 -0.21 10.81
N MET A 167 10.79 0.02 10.43
CA MET A 167 9.94 -1.00 9.82
C MET A 167 10.46 -1.45 8.44
N ILE A 168 10.91 -0.52 7.59
CA ILE A 168 11.54 -0.85 6.30
C ILE A 168 12.80 -1.70 6.52
N ASN A 169 13.60 -1.38 7.54
CA ASN A 169 14.79 -2.15 7.90
C ASN A 169 14.45 -3.56 8.41
N LYS A 170 13.41 -3.73 9.22
CA LYS A 170 12.92 -5.04 9.66
C LYS A 170 12.45 -5.89 8.46
N LEU A 171 11.72 -5.28 7.51
CA LEU A 171 11.33 -5.95 6.26
C LEU A 171 12.55 -6.32 5.38
N LYS A 172 13.57 -5.47 5.34
CA LYS A 172 14.82 -5.72 4.60
C LYS A 172 15.57 -6.92 5.18
N GLN A 173 15.61 -7.06 6.50
CA GLN A 173 16.23 -8.22 7.15
C GLN A 173 15.46 -9.51 6.85
N ALA A 174 14.13 -9.46 6.78
CA ALA A 174 13.29 -10.63 6.53
C ALA A 174 13.22 -11.06 5.05
N CYS A 175 13.26 -10.13 4.08
CA CYS A 175 13.02 -10.40 2.66
C CYS A 175 14.13 -9.93 1.71
N GLY A 176 15.19 -9.32 2.23
CA GLY A 176 16.31 -8.80 1.45
C GLY A 176 16.08 -7.41 0.86
N TYR A 177 17.14 -6.87 0.24
CA TYR A 177 17.18 -5.50 -0.25
C TYR A 177 16.28 -5.26 -1.47
N GLU A 178 16.21 -6.19 -2.42
CA GLU A 178 15.39 -6.00 -3.63
C GLU A 178 13.91 -5.78 -3.29
N PHE A 179 13.42 -6.46 -2.25
CA PHE A 179 12.05 -6.33 -1.75
C PHE A 179 11.76 -4.93 -1.19
N THR A 180 12.70 -4.33 -0.47
CA THR A 180 12.49 -3.03 0.20
C THR A 180 13.05 -1.84 -0.57
N SER A 181 13.79 -2.06 -1.66
CA SER A 181 14.47 -1.03 -2.46
C SER A 181 13.55 0.14 -2.84
N LYS A 182 12.34 -0.14 -3.32
CA LYS A 182 11.33 0.87 -3.66
C LYS A 182 10.83 1.64 -2.43
N LEU A 183 10.59 0.95 -1.31
CA LEU A 183 10.13 1.56 -0.05
C LEU A 183 11.18 2.51 0.52
N HIS A 184 12.45 2.09 0.50
CA HIS A 184 13.57 2.93 0.96
C HIS A 184 13.73 4.16 0.08
N ARG A 185 13.54 4.01 -1.24
CA ARG A 185 13.57 5.13 -2.19
C ARG A 185 12.41 6.11 -1.96
N MET A 186 11.21 5.62 -1.65
CA MET A 186 10.08 6.48 -1.26
C MET A 186 10.42 7.29 0.00
N TYR A 187 11.04 6.68 1.00
CA TYR A 187 11.51 7.37 2.21
C TYR A 187 12.55 8.45 1.88
N THR A 188 13.57 8.11 1.08
CA THR A 188 14.62 9.07 0.71
C THR A 188 14.09 10.24 -0.12
N ASP A 189 13.09 9.99 -0.99
CA ASP A 189 12.45 11.04 -1.78
C ASP A 189 11.77 12.09 -0.89
N MET A 190 11.25 11.71 0.28
CA MET A 190 10.67 12.66 1.25
C MET A 190 11.74 13.58 1.86
N SER A 191 12.86 13.01 2.29
CA SER A 191 13.97 13.78 2.86
C SER A 191 14.61 14.70 1.81
N VAL A 192 14.80 14.21 0.58
CA VAL A 192 15.34 15.00 -0.54
C VAL A 192 14.37 16.11 -0.94
N SER A 193 13.06 15.86 -0.90
CA SER A 193 12.06 16.89 -1.17
C SER A 193 12.11 18.02 -0.15
N ALA A 194 12.34 17.73 1.14
CA ALA A 194 12.48 18.76 2.16
C ALA A 194 13.70 19.68 1.88
N ASP A 195 14.84 19.11 1.54
CA ASP A 195 16.03 19.86 1.14
C ASP A 195 15.79 20.68 -0.15
N LEU A 196 15.07 20.10 -1.12
CA LEU A 196 14.72 20.79 -2.36
C LEU A 196 13.81 22.00 -2.11
N ASN A 197 12.84 21.89 -1.20
CA ASN A 197 12.01 23.03 -0.78
C ASN A 197 12.85 24.15 -0.17
N ASN A 198 13.84 23.83 0.66
CA ASN A 198 14.74 24.83 1.24
C ASN A 198 15.56 25.53 0.15
N LYS A 199 16.08 24.78 -0.82
CA LYS A 199 16.80 25.34 -1.98
C LYS A 199 15.90 26.23 -2.83
N PHE A 200 14.65 25.82 -3.07
CA PHE A 200 13.68 26.63 -3.80
C PHE A 200 13.33 27.93 -3.07
N ASN A 201 13.09 27.86 -1.75
CA ASN A 201 12.84 29.05 -0.93
C ASN A 201 14.02 30.03 -0.94
N ASN A 202 15.25 29.52 -0.97
CA ASN A 202 16.44 30.36 -1.11
C ASN A 202 16.56 30.95 -2.53
N PHE A 203 16.23 30.17 -3.56
CA PHE A 203 16.20 30.66 -4.94
C PHE A 203 15.23 31.84 -5.11
N ILE A 204 14.02 31.75 -4.55
CA ILE A 204 13.04 32.84 -4.59
C ILE A 204 13.55 34.10 -3.88
N LYS A 205 14.19 33.94 -2.71
CA LYS A 205 14.71 35.06 -1.92
C LYS A 205 15.90 35.78 -2.58
N ASN A 206 16.68 35.05 -3.37
CA ASN A 206 17.93 35.54 -3.95
C ASN A 206 17.78 36.09 -5.37
N GLN A 207 16.56 36.17 -5.92
CA GLN A 207 16.36 36.86 -7.20
C GLN A 207 16.45 38.38 -7.02
N ASP A 208 16.98 39.07 -8.04
CA ASP A 208 17.15 40.53 -8.05
C ASP A 208 15.83 41.30 -7.83
N THR A 209 14.70 40.65 -8.12
CA THR A 209 13.36 41.08 -7.74
C THR A 209 12.77 40.11 -6.74
N VAL A 210 12.27 40.61 -5.61
CA VAL A 210 11.59 39.78 -4.61
C VAL A 210 10.33 39.21 -5.24
N VAL A 211 10.37 37.93 -5.61
CA VAL A 211 9.21 37.24 -6.15
C VAL A 211 8.32 36.83 -4.97
N ASP A 212 7.31 37.63 -4.67
CA ASP A 212 6.27 37.23 -3.74
C ASP A 212 5.34 36.21 -4.41
N LEU A 213 5.27 35.00 -3.85
CA LEU A 213 4.35 33.95 -4.29
C LEU A 213 2.93 34.19 -3.79
N GLY A 214 2.73 35.01 -2.75
CA GLY A 214 1.44 35.22 -2.11
C GLY A 214 0.89 34.02 -1.32
N ILE A 215 1.56 32.86 -1.40
CA ILE A 215 1.17 31.62 -0.72
C ILE A 215 2.38 30.89 -0.13
N SER A 216 2.14 30.10 0.92
CA SER A 216 3.11 29.11 1.40
C SER A 216 3.07 27.90 0.48
N PHE A 217 4.19 27.61 -0.18
CA PHE A 217 4.30 26.53 -1.17
C PHE A 217 5.29 25.47 -0.69
N GLN A 218 4.87 24.21 -0.74
CA GLN A 218 5.71 23.04 -0.49
C GLN A 218 5.45 21.99 -1.55
N ILE A 219 6.52 21.32 -2.00
CA ILE A 219 6.43 20.32 -3.06
C ILE A 219 7.14 19.02 -2.68
N TYR A 220 6.58 17.91 -3.13
CA TYR A 220 7.21 16.60 -3.08
C TYR A 220 7.61 16.17 -4.49
N VAL A 221 8.90 15.90 -4.70
CA VAL A 221 9.44 15.39 -5.95
C VAL A 221 9.69 13.90 -5.80
N LEU A 222 8.88 13.10 -6.50
CA LEU A 222 8.79 11.65 -6.32
C LEU A 222 9.29 10.92 -7.57
N GLN A 223 10.07 9.85 -7.40
CA GLN A 223 10.54 9.06 -8.53
C GLN A 223 9.46 8.10 -9.04
N ALA A 224 8.98 8.29 -10.27
CA ALA A 224 7.89 7.50 -10.86
C ALA A 224 8.07 5.97 -10.79
N GLY A 225 9.31 5.46 -10.85
CA GLY A 225 9.58 4.01 -10.78
C GLY A 225 9.49 3.38 -9.38
N ALA A 226 9.50 4.19 -8.32
CA ALA A 226 9.52 3.72 -6.94
C ALA A 226 8.14 3.78 -6.27
N TRP A 227 7.34 4.76 -6.66
CA TRP A 227 6.06 5.04 -6.03
C TRP A 227 4.90 4.31 -6.71
N PRO A 228 3.99 3.68 -5.94
CA PRO A 228 2.80 3.03 -6.48
C PRO A 228 1.69 4.07 -6.76
N LEU A 229 2.04 5.15 -7.43
CA LEU A 229 1.10 6.19 -7.83
C LEU A 229 0.67 5.87 -9.26
N THR A 230 -0.56 5.36 -9.39
CA THR A 230 -1.17 5.18 -10.70
C THR A 230 -1.20 6.55 -11.36
N GLN A 231 -0.57 6.67 -12.53
CA GLN A 231 -0.82 7.81 -13.41
C GLN A 231 -2.29 7.66 -13.81
N ALA A 232 -3.20 8.30 -13.07
CA ALA A 232 -4.53 8.52 -13.57
C ALA A 232 -4.36 9.18 -14.95
N PRO A 233 -5.13 8.78 -15.97
CA PRO A 233 -5.07 9.42 -17.27
C PRO A 233 -5.20 10.92 -17.01
N SER A 234 -4.20 11.68 -17.48
CA SER A 234 -3.99 13.09 -17.24
C SER A 234 -5.35 13.79 -17.15
N SER A 235 -5.85 14.02 -15.93
CA SER A 235 -7.04 14.85 -15.81
C SER A 235 -6.60 16.23 -16.26
N THR A 236 -7.32 16.78 -17.24
CA THR A 236 -7.09 18.13 -17.73
C THR A 236 -7.50 19.09 -16.63
N PHE A 237 -6.74 19.18 -15.55
CA PHE A 237 -7.10 20.05 -14.44
C PHE A 237 -6.52 21.44 -14.71
N ALA A 238 -7.40 22.43 -14.81
CA ALA A 238 -6.99 23.83 -14.85
C ALA A 238 -6.63 24.27 -13.43
N ILE A 239 -5.35 24.59 -13.22
CA ILE A 239 -4.85 25.05 -11.93
C ILE A 239 -5.35 26.49 -11.70
N PRO A 240 -5.90 26.82 -10.51
CA PRO A 240 -6.28 28.19 -10.18
C PRO A 240 -5.12 29.17 -10.37
N GLN A 241 -5.43 30.38 -10.84
CA GLN A 241 -4.43 31.42 -11.18
C GLN A 241 -3.52 31.77 -9.99
N GLU A 242 -4.06 31.70 -8.77
CA GLU A 242 -3.34 31.96 -7.53
C GLU A 242 -2.19 30.96 -7.29
N LEU A 243 -2.29 29.74 -7.83
CA LEU A 243 -1.27 28.69 -7.68
C LEU A 243 -0.31 28.63 -8.88
N GLU A 244 -0.72 29.15 -10.04
CA GLU A 244 0.01 29.03 -11.32
C GLU A 244 1.43 29.60 -11.21
N LYS A 245 1.58 30.78 -10.61
CA LYS A 245 2.89 31.42 -10.42
C LYS A 245 3.86 30.54 -9.63
N SER A 246 3.39 29.87 -8.58
CA SER A 246 4.23 29.00 -7.76
C SER A 246 4.71 27.78 -8.52
N VAL A 247 3.83 27.19 -9.35
CA VAL A 247 4.14 26.06 -10.21
C VAL A 247 5.18 26.45 -11.26
N GLN A 248 4.97 27.56 -11.98
CA GLN A 248 5.89 28.03 -13.02
C GLN A 248 7.28 28.36 -12.46
N MET A 249 7.34 29.06 -11.32
CA MET A 249 8.62 29.38 -10.68
C MET A 249 9.36 28.13 -10.21
N PHE A 250 8.63 27.12 -9.73
CA PHE A 250 9.24 25.84 -9.37
C PHE A 250 9.75 25.08 -10.59
N GLU A 251 9.02 25.04 -11.70
CA GLU A 251 9.48 24.41 -12.94
C GLU A 251 10.74 25.08 -13.49
N LEU A 252 10.81 26.41 -13.45
CA LEU A 252 12.00 27.17 -13.82
C LEU A 252 13.19 26.76 -12.95
N PHE A 253 13.03 26.82 -11.63
CA PHE A 253 14.05 26.38 -10.68
C PHE A 253 14.51 24.94 -10.93
N TYR A 254 13.57 24.02 -11.11
CA TYR A 254 13.88 22.60 -11.31
C TYR A 254 14.62 22.35 -12.62
N SER A 255 14.21 23.01 -13.71
CA SER A 255 14.84 22.88 -15.03
C SER A 255 16.29 23.41 -15.06
N GLN A 256 16.59 24.44 -14.28
CA GLN A 256 17.94 25.00 -14.16
C GLN A 256 18.88 24.07 -13.37
N HIS A 257 18.35 23.38 -12.35
CA HIS A 257 19.15 22.50 -11.49
C HIS A 257 19.27 21.07 -12.01
N PHE A 258 18.31 20.58 -12.79
CA PHE A 258 18.26 19.20 -13.25
C PHE A 258 18.04 19.12 -14.76
N SER A 259 19.09 18.75 -15.50
CA SER A 259 19.00 18.45 -16.93
C SER A 259 18.56 17.00 -17.17
N GLY A 260 17.76 16.79 -18.22
CA GLY A 260 17.33 15.45 -18.66
C GLY A 260 16.18 14.82 -17.84
N ARG A 261 15.49 15.58 -16.99
CA ARG A 261 14.31 15.13 -16.23
C ARG A 261 13.07 15.88 -16.67
N LYS A 262 11.91 15.22 -16.61
CA LYS A 262 10.59 15.82 -16.87
C LYS A 262 9.72 15.70 -15.63
N LEU A 263 9.09 16.81 -15.23
CA LEU A 263 8.11 16.82 -14.15
C LEU A 263 6.73 16.40 -14.66
N THR A 264 5.95 15.77 -13.81
CA THR A 264 4.54 15.44 -14.06
C THR A 264 3.78 15.70 -12.78
N TRP A 265 2.82 16.61 -12.85
CA TRP A 265 2.05 17.04 -11.68
C TRP A 265 0.91 16.07 -11.36
N LEU A 266 0.76 15.73 -10.09
CA LEU A 266 -0.29 14.85 -9.59
C LEU A 266 -1.25 15.61 -8.68
N HIS A 267 -2.08 16.49 -9.26
CA HIS A 267 -2.94 17.42 -8.52
C HIS A 267 -3.94 16.75 -7.58
N TYR A 268 -4.38 15.52 -7.89
CA TYR A 268 -5.31 14.76 -7.03
C TYR A 268 -4.72 14.35 -5.67
N LEU A 269 -3.39 14.37 -5.53
CA LEU A 269 -2.68 14.10 -4.27
C LEU A 269 -2.42 15.38 -3.46
N CYS A 270 -2.52 16.54 -4.10
CA CYS A 270 -2.20 17.82 -3.50
C CYS A 270 -3.29 18.27 -2.52
N THR A 271 -2.85 18.98 -1.49
CA THR A 271 -3.71 19.56 -0.46
C THR A 271 -3.34 21.02 -0.23
N GLY A 272 -4.30 21.83 0.19
CA GLY A 272 -4.11 23.23 0.53
C GLY A 272 -4.88 23.65 1.78
N GLU A 273 -4.51 24.81 2.31
CA GLU A 273 -5.21 25.47 3.41
C GLU A 273 -5.98 26.67 2.86
N VAL A 274 -7.30 26.62 2.97
CA VAL A 274 -8.18 27.73 2.56
C VAL A 274 -8.72 28.41 3.81
N LYS A 275 -8.47 29.71 3.94
CA LYS A 275 -8.98 30.55 5.03
C LYS A 275 -10.27 31.22 4.59
N MET A 276 -11.34 31.01 5.35
CA MET A 276 -12.64 31.63 5.13
C MET A 276 -12.68 32.97 5.84
N ASN A 277 -12.64 34.06 5.07
CA ASN A 277 -12.62 35.42 5.60
C ASN A 277 -14.01 36.06 5.68
N TYR A 278 -15.03 35.45 5.08
CA TYR A 278 -16.40 35.98 5.00
C TYR A 278 -17.26 35.66 6.24
N LEU A 279 -16.78 34.78 7.13
CA LEU A 279 -17.49 34.36 8.35
C LEU A 279 -17.01 35.15 9.56
N SER A 280 -17.86 35.25 10.59
CA SER A 280 -17.53 35.94 11.85
C SER A 280 -16.34 35.34 12.60
N LYS A 281 -16.06 34.04 12.40
CA LYS A 281 -14.87 33.36 12.90
C LYS A 281 -13.96 32.99 11.73
N PRO A 282 -12.64 33.20 11.83
CA PRO A 282 -11.70 32.82 10.78
C PRO A 282 -11.49 31.30 10.80
N TYR A 283 -12.28 30.57 10.00
CA TYR A 283 -12.10 29.14 9.82
C TYR A 283 -11.01 28.85 8.79
N VAL A 284 -10.21 27.81 9.05
CA VAL A 284 -9.19 27.30 8.13
C VAL A 284 -9.52 25.85 7.79
N ALA A 285 -9.86 25.60 6.53
CA ALA A 285 -10.15 24.27 6.01
C ALA A 285 -8.92 23.70 5.30
N MET A 286 -8.47 22.52 5.73
CA MET A 286 -7.55 21.69 4.94
C MET A 286 -8.37 20.97 3.87
N VAL A 287 -8.09 21.25 2.61
CA VAL A 287 -8.84 20.76 1.46
C VAL A 287 -7.90 20.14 0.43
N THR A 288 -8.43 19.30 -0.45
CA THR A 288 -7.70 18.85 -1.65
C THR A 288 -7.59 19.98 -2.67
N THR A 289 -6.66 19.89 -3.61
CA THR A 289 -6.53 20.92 -4.67
C THR A 289 -7.79 21.03 -5.54
N TYR A 290 -8.52 19.93 -5.77
CA TYR A 290 -9.81 19.97 -6.45
C TYR A 290 -10.87 20.73 -5.67
N GLN A 291 -10.98 20.48 -4.36
CA GLN A 291 -11.87 21.25 -3.49
C GLN A 291 -11.48 22.72 -3.43
N MET A 292 -10.17 23.03 -3.40
CA MET A 292 -9.66 24.39 -3.40
C MET A 292 -10.03 25.13 -4.69
N ALA A 293 -9.92 24.49 -5.86
CA ALA A 293 -10.32 25.11 -7.13
C ALA A 293 -11.82 25.44 -7.16
N VAL A 294 -12.67 24.53 -6.67
CA VAL A 294 -14.11 24.80 -6.54
C VAL A 294 -14.37 25.96 -5.58
N LEU A 295 -13.68 26.03 -4.43
CA LEU A 295 -13.86 27.09 -3.45
C LEU A 295 -13.37 28.46 -3.95
N LEU A 296 -12.28 28.50 -4.70
CA LEU A 296 -11.72 29.73 -5.26
C LEU A 296 -12.63 30.34 -6.33
N ALA A 297 -13.43 29.54 -7.04
CA ALA A 297 -14.41 30.04 -8.00
C ALA A 297 -15.42 31.02 -7.36
N PHE A 298 -15.75 30.83 -6.08
CA PHE A 298 -16.68 31.69 -5.35
C PHE A 298 -16.10 33.05 -4.93
N ASN A 299 -14.80 33.30 -5.12
CA ASN A 299 -14.23 34.62 -4.86
C ASN A 299 -14.70 35.68 -5.88
N ASN A 300 -15.05 35.25 -7.10
CA ASN A 300 -15.48 36.13 -8.17
C ASN A 300 -17.00 36.19 -8.33
N SER A 301 -17.74 35.21 -7.82
CA SER A 301 -19.20 35.10 -7.97
C SER A 301 -19.80 34.38 -6.77
N GLU A 302 -20.88 34.93 -6.21
CA GLU A 302 -21.56 34.35 -5.03
C GLU A 302 -22.32 33.06 -5.35
N ILE A 303 -22.81 32.95 -6.59
CA ILE A 303 -23.52 31.80 -7.13
C ILE A 303 -22.79 31.32 -8.38
N VAL A 304 -22.51 30.03 -8.46
CA VAL A 304 -21.81 29.41 -9.60
C VAL A 304 -22.55 28.14 -10.01
N SER A 305 -22.77 27.96 -11.30
CA SER A 305 -23.41 26.77 -11.87
C SER A 305 -22.44 25.59 -11.99
N TYR A 306 -22.98 24.37 -12.06
CA TYR A 306 -22.18 23.16 -12.29
C TYR A 306 -21.32 23.26 -13.56
N LYS A 307 -21.88 23.80 -14.65
CA LYS A 307 -21.17 23.96 -15.93
C LYS A 307 -20.01 24.95 -15.83
N GLU A 308 -20.19 26.08 -15.15
CA GLU A 308 -19.11 27.06 -14.94
C GLU A 308 -17.98 26.47 -14.08
N LEU A 309 -18.30 25.67 -13.07
CA LEU A 309 -17.30 24.93 -12.30
C LEU A 309 -16.57 23.90 -13.16
N GLN A 310 -17.28 23.19 -14.03
CA GLN A 310 -16.69 22.23 -14.95
C GLN A 310 -15.76 22.91 -15.96
N ASP A 311 -16.18 24.02 -16.55
CA ASP A 311 -15.40 24.76 -17.54
C ASP A 311 -14.17 25.43 -16.92
N SER A 312 -14.29 25.99 -15.71
CA SER A 312 -13.17 26.64 -15.03
C SER A 312 -12.14 25.66 -14.48
N THR A 313 -12.56 24.50 -13.97
CA THR A 313 -11.65 23.50 -13.39
C THR A 313 -11.19 22.43 -14.38
N GLN A 314 -11.91 22.27 -15.49
CA GLN A 314 -11.70 21.24 -16.52
C GLN A 314 -11.69 19.79 -15.97
N MET A 315 -12.33 19.59 -14.81
CA MET A 315 -12.41 18.28 -14.15
C MET A 315 -13.43 17.36 -14.82
N ASN A 316 -13.17 16.05 -14.74
CA ASN A 316 -14.14 15.03 -15.15
C ASN A 316 -15.39 15.08 -14.25
N GLU A 317 -16.58 14.88 -14.83
CA GLU A 317 -17.87 14.94 -14.12
C GLU A 317 -17.91 14.10 -12.83
N LYS A 318 -17.41 12.86 -12.89
CA LYS A 318 -17.39 11.95 -11.73
C LYS A 318 -16.57 12.52 -10.56
N GLU A 319 -15.41 13.11 -10.85
CA GLU A 319 -14.53 13.69 -9.83
C GLU A 319 -15.08 15.03 -9.32
N LEU A 320 -15.64 15.85 -10.21
CA LEU A 320 -16.27 17.11 -9.85
C LEU A 320 -17.48 16.88 -8.92
N THR A 321 -18.39 15.98 -9.30
CA THR A 321 -19.56 15.64 -8.48
C THR A 321 -19.16 15.10 -7.11
N LYS A 322 -18.14 14.24 -7.03
CA LYS A 322 -17.60 13.73 -5.76
C LYS A 322 -16.98 14.84 -4.90
N THR A 323 -16.29 15.79 -5.54
CA THR A 323 -15.67 16.95 -4.89
C THR A 323 -16.73 17.88 -4.30
N ILE A 324 -17.75 18.23 -5.08
CA ILE A 324 -18.88 19.06 -4.66
C ILE A 324 -19.66 18.37 -3.53
N LYS A 325 -19.99 17.08 -3.67
CA LYS A 325 -20.69 16.32 -2.61
C LYS A 325 -19.92 16.36 -1.29
N SER A 326 -18.60 16.19 -1.33
CA SER A 326 -17.77 16.30 -0.13
C SER A 326 -17.79 17.69 0.52
N LEU A 327 -18.02 18.77 -0.22
CA LEU A 327 -18.16 20.13 0.31
C LEU A 327 -19.58 20.37 0.87
N LEU A 328 -20.60 19.80 0.22
CA LEU A 328 -22.00 19.85 0.65
C LEU A 328 -22.23 19.06 1.95
N ASP A 329 -21.61 17.88 2.08
CA ASP A 329 -21.69 17.04 3.29
C ASP A 329 -21.14 17.78 4.54
N VAL A 330 -20.12 18.63 4.33
CA VAL A 330 -19.54 19.49 5.38
C VAL A 330 -20.33 20.80 5.54
N LYS A 331 -21.30 21.06 4.66
CA LYS A 331 -22.13 22.28 4.61
C LYS A 331 -21.31 23.54 4.37
N MET A 332 -20.26 23.46 3.56
CA MET A 332 -19.48 24.65 3.15
C MET A 332 -20.09 25.38 1.97
N ILE A 333 -20.76 24.63 1.09
CA ILE A 333 -21.56 25.15 0.00
C ILE A 333 -23.01 24.75 0.21
N ASN A 334 -23.91 25.58 -0.27
CA ASN A 334 -25.34 25.30 -0.37
C ASN A 334 -25.65 24.91 -1.81
N HIS A 335 -26.65 24.05 -1.96
CA HIS A 335 -27.19 23.60 -3.23
C HIS A 335 -28.61 24.14 -3.34
N ASP A 336 -28.93 24.74 -4.49
CA ASP A 336 -30.16 25.53 -4.68
C ASP A 336 -31.38 24.66 -5.02
N SER A 337 -31.20 23.35 -5.25
CA SER A 337 -32.29 22.45 -5.61
C SER A 337 -32.71 21.56 -4.44
N ASP A 338 -34.01 21.35 -4.24
CA ASP A 338 -34.59 20.39 -3.28
C ASP A 338 -34.25 18.91 -3.61
N LYS A 339 -33.48 18.64 -4.66
CA LYS A 339 -33.09 17.30 -5.09
C LYS A 339 -31.77 16.87 -4.44
N GLU A 340 -31.69 15.62 -3.97
CA GLU A 340 -30.46 15.05 -3.40
C GLU A 340 -29.32 14.85 -4.43
N ASP A 341 -29.64 14.80 -5.72
CA ASP A 341 -28.69 14.54 -6.79
C ASP A 341 -28.20 15.82 -7.48
N ILE A 342 -26.90 15.85 -7.78
CA ILE A 342 -26.24 16.96 -8.48
C ILE A 342 -26.48 16.80 -9.98
N GLU A 343 -27.32 17.69 -10.54
CA GLU A 343 -27.61 17.77 -11.98
C GLU A 343 -26.80 18.88 -12.65
N ALA A 344 -26.67 18.85 -13.99
CA ALA A 344 -25.89 19.84 -14.75
C ALA A 344 -26.45 21.28 -14.68
N GLU A 345 -27.71 21.44 -14.31
CA GLU A 345 -28.37 22.74 -14.09
C GLU A 345 -28.29 23.21 -12.63
N SER A 346 -27.64 22.44 -11.75
CA SER A 346 -27.50 22.80 -10.34
C SER A 346 -26.64 24.05 -10.19
N THR A 347 -27.12 24.97 -9.35
CA THR A 347 -26.39 26.14 -8.86
C THR A 347 -25.93 25.89 -7.43
N PHE A 348 -24.77 26.44 -7.12
CA PHE A 348 -24.15 26.35 -5.81
C PHE A 348 -23.86 27.75 -5.29
N SER A 349 -23.99 27.94 -3.98
CA SER A 349 -23.65 29.18 -3.29
C SER A 349 -22.83 28.91 -2.05
N LEU A 350 -22.08 29.90 -1.58
CA LEU A 350 -21.25 29.74 -0.39
C LEU A 350 -22.11 29.79 0.88
N ASN A 351 -21.88 28.89 1.85
CA ASN A 351 -22.65 28.89 3.09
C ASN A 351 -22.19 30.00 4.05
N MET A 352 -22.95 31.09 4.11
CA MET A 352 -22.71 32.24 5.01
C MET A 352 -22.95 31.95 6.50
N ASN A 353 -23.67 30.87 6.83
CA ASN A 353 -24.00 30.48 8.20
C ASN A 353 -23.19 29.28 8.70
N PHE A 354 -22.07 28.97 8.06
CA PHE A 354 -21.23 27.83 8.42
C PHE A 354 -20.67 27.97 9.85
N SER A 355 -20.79 26.90 10.63
CA SER A 355 -20.28 26.82 11.99
C SER A 355 -19.66 25.47 12.28
N SER A 356 -18.45 25.47 12.84
CA SER A 356 -17.73 24.26 13.24
C SER A 356 -17.22 24.40 14.66
N LYS A 357 -17.15 23.27 15.38
CA LYS A 357 -16.55 23.22 16.73
C LYS A 357 -15.05 23.55 16.72
N ARG A 358 -14.37 23.39 15.59
CA ARG A 358 -12.92 23.63 15.44
C ARG A 358 -12.67 24.74 14.43
N THR A 359 -11.78 25.67 14.78
CA THR A 359 -11.34 26.75 13.88
C THR A 359 -10.49 26.23 12.73
N LYS A 360 -9.65 25.21 12.97
CA LYS A 360 -8.93 24.47 11.92
C LYS A 360 -9.48 23.05 11.81
N PHE A 361 -9.91 22.65 10.62
CA PHE A 361 -10.46 21.31 10.36
C PHE A 361 -10.02 20.78 9.01
N LYS A 362 -10.08 19.45 8.86
CA LYS A 362 -9.75 18.75 7.61
C LYS A 362 -11.03 18.20 7.00
N ILE A 363 -11.28 18.53 5.74
CA ILE A 363 -12.36 17.92 4.99
C ILE A 363 -11.91 16.49 4.67
N THR A 364 -12.53 15.52 5.32
CA THR A 364 -12.16 14.12 5.16
C THR A 364 -12.75 13.63 3.85
N THR A 365 -11.99 13.71 2.78
CA THR A 365 -12.39 13.14 1.49
C THR A 365 -12.49 11.62 1.58
N SER A 366 -13.52 11.06 0.96
CA SER A 366 -13.65 9.62 0.66
C SER A 366 -12.44 9.03 -0.09
N MET A 367 -11.58 9.87 -0.69
CA MET A 367 -10.30 9.50 -1.32
C MET A 367 -9.26 8.89 -0.37
N GLN A 368 -9.38 9.09 0.95
CA GLN A 368 -8.47 8.49 1.93
C GLN A 368 -8.89 7.07 2.35
N LYS A 369 -10.08 6.62 1.98
CA LYS A 369 -10.54 5.25 2.20
C LYS A 369 -10.26 4.42 0.96
N ASP A 370 -9.65 3.26 1.16
CA ASP A 370 -9.43 2.29 0.09
C ASP A 370 -10.78 1.85 -0.47
N THR A 371 -11.06 2.23 -1.72
CA THR A 371 -12.28 1.76 -2.38
C THR A 371 -12.10 0.30 -2.79
N PRO A 372 -13.19 -0.50 -2.84
CA PRO A 372 -13.12 -1.87 -3.35
C PRO A 372 -12.48 -1.95 -4.75
N GLN A 373 -12.72 -0.94 -5.58
CA GLN A 373 -12.11 -0.82 -6.90
C GLN A 373 -10.58 -0.64 -6.85
N GLU A 374 -10.06 0.21 -5.97
CA GLU A 374 -8.61 0.36 -5.78
C GLU A 374 -7.95 -0.92 -5.28
N MET A 375 -8.65 -1.69 -4.43
CA MET A 375 -8.16 -2.97 -3.92
C MET A 375 -8.07 -4.00 -5.05
N GLU A 376 -9.09 -4.09 -5.90
CA GLU A 376 -9.10 -4.95 -7.08
C GLU A 376 -7.99 -4.58 -8.07
N GLN A 377 -7.81 -3.28 -8.34
CA GLN A 377 -6.71 -2.78 -9.19
C GLN A 377 -5.34 -3.14 -8.62
N THR A 378 -5.17 -3.02 -7.30
CA THR A 378 -3.91 -3.41 -6.63
C THR A 378 -3.62 -4.89 -6.82
N ARG A 379 -4.65 -5.75 -6.73
CA ARG A 379 -4.52 -7.19 -6.96
C ARG A 379 -4.22 -7.53 -8.42
N SER A 380 -4.93 -6.94 -9.37
CA SER A 380 -4.66 -7.13 -10.79
C SER A 380 -3.24 -6.71 -11.17
N ALA A 381 -2.73 -5.61 -10.59
CA ALA A 381 -1.34 -5.19 -10.78
C ALA A 381 -0.31 -6.19 -10.22
N VAL A 382 -0.63 -6.90 -9.13
CA VAL A 382 0.23 -7.99 -8.62
C VAL A 382 0.28 -9.14 -9.64
N ASP A 383 -0.85 -9.54 -10.20
CA ASP A 383 -0.90 -10.66 -11.15
C ASP A 383 -0.12 -10.38 -12.44
N GLU A 384 -0.19 -9.16 -12.97
CA GLU A 384 0.63 -8.74 -14.10
C GLU A 384 2.12 -8.71 -13.75
N ASP A 385 2.50 -8.20 -12.58
CA ASP A 385 3.89 -8.22 -12.11
C ASP A 385 4.41 -9.65 -11.96
N ARG A 386 3.61 -10.58 -11.42
CA ARG A 386 3.93 -12.01 -11.33
C ARG A 386 4.18 -12.61 -12.70
N LYS A 387 3.35 -12.28 -13.70
CA LYS A 387 3.51 -12.77 -15.08
C LYS A 387 4.83 -12.30 -15.68
N MET A 388 5.16 -11.02 -15.54
CA MET A 388 6.43 -10.48 -16.04
C MET A 388 7.64 -11.07 -15.30
N TYR A 389 7.54 -11.23 -13.97
CA TYR A 389 8.57 -11.86 -13.15
C TYR A 389 8.83 -13.31 -13.59
N LEU A 390 7.77 -14.10 -13.77
CA LEU A 390 7.89 -15.50 -14.21
C LEU A 390 8.49 -15.58 -15.62
N GLN A 391 8.08 -14.72 -16.56
CA GLN A 391 8.69 -14.66 -17.89
C GLN A 391 10.21 -14.40 -17.80
N ALA A 392 10.62 -13.39 -17.02
CA ALA A 392 12.03 -13.08 -16.84
C ALA A 392 12.81 -14.21 -16.12
N ALA A 393 12.19 -14.87 -15.14
CA ALA A 393 12.77 -16.03 -14.46
C ALA A 393 13.00 -17.21 -15.42
N ILE A 394 11.97 -17.57 -16.21
CA ILE A 394 12.06 -18.64 -17.21
C ILE A 394 13.16 -18.35 -18.23
N VAL A 395 13.22 -17.12 -18.78
CA VAL A 395 14.27 -16.74 -19.74
C VAL A 395 15.67 -16.84 -19.12
N ARG A 396 15.87 -16.40 -17.87
CA ARG A 396 17.17 -16.53 -17.18
C ARG A 396 17.59 -17.99 -16.98
N ILE A 397 16.66 -18.85 -16.53
CA ILE A 397 16.91 -20.28 -16.33
C ILE A 397 17.27 -20.94 -17.66
N MET A 398 16.45 -20.71 -18.69
CA MET A 398 16.62 -21.31 -20.02
C MET A 398 17.91 -20.82 -20.70
N LYS A 399 18.27 -19.54 -20.57
CA LYS A 399 19.54 -19.02 -21.07
C LYS A 399 20.76 -19.71 -20.45
N ALA A 400 20.69 -20.06 -19.16
CA ALA A 400 21.76 -20.73 -18.44
C ALA A 400 21.83 -22.24 -18.75
N ARG A 401 20.69 -22.93 -18.79
CA ARG A 401 20.62 -24.38 -18.99
C ARG A 401 20.67 -24.80 -20.45
N LYS A 402 20.25 -23.92 -21.38
CA LYS A 402 20.08 -24.13 -22.83
C LYS A 402 19.04 -25.17 -23.24
N LEU A 403 18.93 -26.27 -22.51
CA LEU A 403 18.00 -27.35 -22.74
C LEU A 403 17.50 -27.88 -21.40
N LEU A 404 16.18 -27.95 -21.21
CA LEU A 404 15.58 -28.35 -19.93
C LEU A 404 14.21 -29.02 -20.12
N ARG A 405 13.96 -30.07 -19.33
CA ARG A 405 12.67 -30.77 -19.31
C ARG A 405 11.59 -29.96 -18.60
N HIS A 406 10.34 -30.12 -19.01
CA HIS A 406 9.18 -29.38 -18.51
C HIS A 406 9.04 -29.42 -16.98
N ASN A 407 9.07 -30.61 -16.38
CA ASN A 407 8.94 -30.76 -14.93
C ASN A 407 10.13 -30.12 -14.18
N ALA A 408 11.34 -30.23 -14.72
CA ALA A 408 12.53 -29.62 -14.11
C ALA A 408 12.46 -28.09 -14.16
N LEU A 409 12.04 -27.52 -15.31
CA LEU A 409 11.83 -26.09 -15.47
C LEU A 409 10.80 -25.55 -14.47
N ILE A 410 9.65 -26.24 -14.34
CA ILE A 410 8.61 -25.85 -13.38
C ILE A 410 9.16 -25.82 -11.95
N GLN A 411 9.89 -26.85 -11.53
CA GLN A 411 10.44 -26.91 -10.18
C GLN A 411 11.50 -25.83 -9.92
N GLU A 412 12.37 -25.55 -10.91
CA GLU A 412 13.40 -24.50 -10.78
C GLU A 412 12.75 -23.10 -10.70
N VAL A 413 11.70 -22.84 -11.50
CA VAL A 413 10.91 -21.60 -11.43
C VAL A 413 10.19 -21.44 -10.09
N ILE A 414 9.58 -22.51 -9.56
CA ILE A 414 8.94 -22.49 -8.23
C ILE A 414 9.98 -22.20 -7.16
N SER A 415 11.13 -22.87 -7.21
CA SER A 415 12.22 -22.69 -6.25
C SER A 415 12.75 -21.25 -6.25
N GLN A 416 12.93 -20.65 -7.43
CA GLN A 416 13.41 -19.26 -7.54
C GLN A 416 12.36 -18.24 -7.08
N SER A 417 11.06 -18.53 -7.28
CA SER A 417 9.97 -17.61 -6.97
C SER A 417 9.52 -17.64 -5.50
N ARG A 418 9.80 -18.74 -4.78
CA ARG A 418 9.32 -19.01 -3.41
C ARG A 418 9.65 -17.92 -2.39
N ALA A 419 10.74 -17.18 -2.60
CA ALA A 419 11.10 -16.05 -1.74
C ALA A 419 10.08 -14.89 -1.81
N ARG A 420 9.33 -14.76 -2.91
CA ARG A 420 8.41 -13.65 -3.17
C ARG A 420 6.94 -14.07 -3.17
N PHE A 421 6.62 -15.20 -3.81
CA PHE A 421 5.25 -15.74 -3.88
C PHE A 421 5.27 -17.22 -4.29
N ASN A 422 4.13 -17.89 -4.15
CA ASN A 422 3.96 -19.27 -4.59
C ASN A 422 3.23 -19.34 -5.95
N PRO A 423 3.94 -19.52 -7.09
CA PRO A 423 3.32 -19.50 -8.41
C PRO A 423 2.45 -20.74 -8.65
N SER A 424 1.29 -20.55 -9.29
CA SER A 424 0.50 -21.69 -9.77
C SER A 424 1.15 -22.32 -11.01
N ILE A 425 1.12 -23.66 -11.09
CA ILE A 425 1.63 -24.38 -12.26
C ILE A 425 0.92 -23.93 -13.55
N SER A 426 -0.38 -23.63 -13.47
CA SER A 426 -1.14 -23.11 -14.62
C SER A 426 -0.58 -21.77 -15.13
N MET A 427 -0.14 -20.89 -14.23
CA MET A 427 0.43 -19.59 -14.60
C MET A 427 1.80 -19.74 -15.25
N ILE A 428 2.64 -20.64 -14.72
CA ILE A 428 3.94 -20.97 -15.32
C ILE A 428 3.75 -21.50 -16.74
N LYS A 429 2.82 -22.45 -16.95
CA LYS A 429 2.50 -22.98 -18.28
C LYS A 429 2.09 -21.89 -19.25
N LYS A 430 1.20 -20.97 -18.86
CA LYS A 430 0.82 -19.81 -19.69
C LYS A 430 2.02 -18.91 -20.02
N CYS A 431 2.95 -18.72 -19.09
CA CYS A 431 4.16 -17.93 -19.34
C CYS A 431 5.11 -18.62 -20.32
N ILE A 432 5.21 -19.95 -20.27
CA ILE A 432 6.00 -20.74 -21.23
C ILE A 432 5.45 -20.56 -22.64
N GLU A 433 4.13 -20.72 -22.85
CA GLU A 433 3.51 -20.53 -24.17
C GLU A 433 3.77 -19.13 -24.73
N VAL A 434 3.61 -18.07 -23.90
CA VAL A 434 3.93 -16.69 -24.32
C VAL A 434 5.40 -16.51 -24.71
N LEU A 435 6.33 -17.23 -24.06
CA LEU A 435 7.76 -17.16 -24.40
C LEU A 435 8.12 -17.96 -25.65
N ILE A 436 7.34 -18.99 -25.97
CA ILE A 436 7.43 -19.72 -27.25
C ILE A 436 6.97 -18.79 -28.39
N ASP A 437 5.82 -18.14 -28.22
CA ASP A 437 5.29 -17.19 -29.21
C ASP A 437 6.26 -16.01 -29.47
N LYS A 438 6.95 -15.56 -28.43
CA LYS A 438 7.99 -14.52 -28.50
C LYS A 438 9.36 -15.02 -28.97
N GLN A 439 9.49 -16.30 -29.33
CA GLN A 439 10.73 -16.92 -29.83
C GLN A 439 11.92 -16.85 -28.86
N TYR A 440 11.67 -16.79 -27.54
CA TYR A 440 12.76 -16.90 -26.54
C TYR A 440 13.15 -18.35 -26.28
N ILE A 441 12.18 -19.26 -26.38
CA ILE A 441 12.32 -20.69 -26.18
C ILE A 441 11.52 -21.43 -27.26
N GLU A 442 11.89 -22.66 -27.57
CA GLU A 442 11.14 -23.52 -28.48
C GLU A 442 10.99 -24.92 -27.86
N ARG A 443 10.08 -25.72 -28.41
CA ARG A 443 9.96 -27.13 -28.04
C ARG A 443 10.99 -27.92 -28.86
N SER A 444 11.74 -28.78 -28.19
CA SER A 444 12.72 -29.66 -28.83
C SER A 444 12.04 -30.56 -29.86
N GLN A 445 12.70 -30.79 -31.00
CA GLN A 445 12.19 -31.73 -32.01
C GLN A 445 12.18 -33.18 -31.51
N ALA A 446 12.97 -33.49 -30.47
CA ALA A 446 13.09 -34.84 -29.92
C ALA A 446 11.95 -35.21 -28.95
N SER A 447 11.34 -34.24 -28.28
CA SER A 447 10.27 -34.49 -27.30
C SER A 447 9.46 -33.24 -26.97
N ALA A 448 8.14 -33.38 -26.86
CA ALA A 448 7.24 -32.30 -26.43
C ALA A 448 7.44 -31.86 -24.97
N ASP A 449 8.12 -32.69 -24.16
CA ASP A 449 8.41 -32.42 -22.74
C ASP A 449 9.75 -31.71 -22.51
N GLU A 450 10.40 -31.23 -23.57
CA GLU A 450 11.71 -30.61 -23.51
C GLU A 450 11.73 -29.28 -24.27
N TYR A 451 12.35 -28.28 -23.66
CA TYR A 451 12.49 -26.94 -24.23
C TYR A 451 13.96 -26.65 -24.55
N SER A 452 14.21 -25.96 -25.66
CA SER A 452 15.50 -25.36 -26.01
C SER A 452 15.41 -23.83 -25.99
N TYR A 453 16.52 -23.17 -25.65
CA TYR A 453 16.65 -21.72 -25.67
C TYR A 453 17.14 -21.24 -27.03
N VAL A 454 16.45 -20.23 -27.61
CA VAL A 454 16.61 -19.83 -29.02
C VAL A 454 17.30 -18.46 -29.20
N ALA A 455 17.25 -17.60 -28.18
CA ALA A 455 17.67 -16.20 -28.27
C ALA A 455 19.15 -15.91 -27.94
#